data_AF-A0A0S3PU14-F1
#
_entry.id   AF-A0A0S3PU14-F1
#
_cell.length_a   1.000
_cell.length_b   1.000
_cell.length_c   1.000
_cell.angle_alpha   90.00
_cell.angle_beta   90.00
_cell.angle_gamma   90.00
#
_symmetry.space_group_name_H-M   'P 1'
#
loop_
_entity.id
_entity.type
_entity.pdbx_description
1 polymer ?
#
loop_
_entity_poly.entity_id
_entity_poly.type
_entity_poly.pdbx_seq_one_letter_code
_entity_poly.pdbx_strand_id
1 'polypeptide(L)' 'MTPDIADRVIQSFTHELRNRLDAAMKAAQAADACLDAGLADQAVNVLRDVEQPIYEATTLLNAVSLVPRSRSA' A
#
# COMPACT_ATOMS: atom_id res chain seq x y z
N MET A 1 16.59 -17.26 9.22
CA MET A 1 15.92 -16.27 10.10
C MET A 1 15.21 -17.02 11.24
N THR A 2 15.15 -16.51 12.48
CA THR A 2 14.40 -17.22 13.54
C THR A 2 12.88 -17.06 13.34
N PRO A 3 12.04 -18.01 13.80
CA PRO A 3 10.59 -17.92 13.69
C PRO A 3 10.02 -16.60 14.25
N ASP A 4 10.47 -16.19 15.44
CA ASP A 4 10.02 -14.97 16.12
C ASP A 4 10.36 -13.69 15.34
N ILE A 5 11.53 -13.64 14.70
CA ILE A 5 11.92 -12.50 13.86
C ILE A 5 11.03 -12.45 12.61
N ALA A 6 10.79 -13.60 11.99
CA ALA A 6 9.94 -13.69 10.81
C ALA A 6 8.48 -13.29 11.12
N ASP A 7 7.92 -13.68 12.27
CA ASP A 7 6.57 -13.28 12.66
C ASP A 7 6.46 -11.77 12.89
N ARG A 8 7.47 -11.16 13.52
CA ARG A 8 7.53 -9.70 13.70
C ARG A 8 7.66 -8.96 12.37
N VAL A 9 8.45 -9.47 11.43
CA VAL A 9 8.57 -8.90 10.08
C VAL A 9 7.24 -8.99 9.34
N ILE A 10 6.57 -10.16 9.37
CA ILE A 10 5.25 -10.34 8.75
C ILE A 10 4.24 -9.36 9.35
N GLN A 11 4.19 -9.24 10.68
CA GLN A 11 3.28 -8.31 11.35
C GLN A 11 3.55 -6.85 10.94
N SER A 12 4.81 -6.43 10.96
CA SER A 12 5.22 -5.07 10.60
C SER A 12 4.87 -4.74 9.15
N PHE A 13 5.21 -5.62 8.21
CA PHE A 13 4.93 -5.40 6.79
C PHE A 13 3.44 -5.46 6.47
N THR A 14 2.67 -6.31 7.16
CA THR A 14 1.21 -6.34 7.02
C THR A 14 0.59 -5.03 7.49
N HIS A 15 1.06 -4.48 8.61
CA HIS A 15 0.58 -3.19 9.11
C HIS A 15 0.91 -2.06 8.14
N GLU A 16 2.15 -2.02 7.64
CA GLU A 16 2.59 -0.97 6.73
C GLU A 16 1.88 -1.06 5.37
N LEU A 17 1.70 -2.27 4.84
CA LEU A 17 0.94 -2.51 3.60
C LEU A 17 -0.48 -1.95 3.72
N ARG A 18 -1.17 -2.23 4.84
CA ARG A 18 -2.50 -1.67 5.11
C ARG A 18 -2.45 -0.14 5.12
N ASN A 19 -1.47 0.47 5.78
CA ASN A 19 -1.36 1.92 5.85
C ASN A 19 -1.17 2.56 4.46
N ARG A 20 -0.40 1.91 3.56
CA ARG A 20 -0.25 2.38 2.16
C ARG A 20 -1.53 2.22 1.36
N LEU A 21 -2.26 1.11 1.52
CA LEU A 21 -3.55 0.93 0.88
C LEU A 21 -4.60 1.94 1.37
N ASP A 22 -4.61 2.26 2.67
CA ASP A 22 -5.48 3.30 3.23
C ASP A 22 -5.14 4.68 2.66
N ALA A 23 -3.86 4.99 2.42
CA ALA A 23 -3.44 6.23 1.78
C ALA A 23 -3.91 6.29 0.31
N ALA A 24 -3.74 5.22 -0.46
CA ALA A 24 -4.25 5.12 -1.83
C ALA A 24 -5.78 5.30 -1.86
N MET A 25 -6.50 4.66 -0.93
CA MET A 25 -7.95 4.78 -0.83
C MET A 25 -8.40 6.22 -0.58
N LYS A 26 -7.73 6.94 0.33
CA LYS A 26 -8.03 8.35 0.61
C LYS A 26 -7.81 9.25 -0.62
N ALA A 27 -6.73 9.03 -1.37
CA ALA A 27 -6.49 9.77 -2.61
C ALA A 27 -7.57 9.47 -3.67
N ALA A 28 -7.96 8.21 -3.82
CA ALA A 28 -9.05 7.83 -4.73
C ALA A 28 -10.39 8.47 -4.34
N GLN A 29 -10.73 8.49 -3.04
CA GLN A 29 -11.94 9.16 -2.52
C GLN A 29 -11.91 10.68 -2.74
N ALA A 30 -10.74 11.31 -2.60
CA ALA A 30 -10.59 12.74 -2.88
C ALA A 30 -10.78 13.04 -4.38
N ALA A 31 -10.28 12.18 -5.27
CA ALA A 31 -10.53 12.29 -6.70
C ALA A 31 -12.02 12.11 -7.05
N ASP A 32 -12.71 11.17 -6.39
CA ASP A 32 -14.15 10.95 -6.56
C ASP A 32 -14.96 12.19 -6.16
N ALA A 33 -14.61 12.83 -5.03
CA ALA A 33 -15.22 14.08 -4.60
C ALA A 33 -14.99 15.24 -5.61
N CYS A 34 -13.84 15.27 -6.31
CA CYS A 34 -13.62 16.22 -7.40
C CYS A 34 -14.57 15.95 -8.58
N LEU A 35 -14.84 14.68 -8.91
CA LEU A 35 -15.78 14.31 -9.97
C LEU A 35 -17.21 14.72 -9.62
N ASP A 36 -17.64 14.48 -8.38
CA ASP A 36 -18.96 14.93 -7.88
C ASP A 36 -19.14 16.45 -7.98
N ALA A 37 -18.04 17.21 -7.85
CA ALA A 37 -18.00 18.66 -8.01
C ALA A 37 -17.85 19.13 -9.48
N GLY A 38 -17.76 18.22 -10.45
CA GLY A 38 -17.55 18.54 -11.87
C GLY A 38 -16.12 18.97 -12.23
N LEU A 39 -15.14 18.71 -11.35
CA LEU A 39 -13.75 19.13 -11.47
C LEU A 39 -12.87 17.98 -12.03
N ALA A 40 -13.16 17.54 -13.26
CA ALA A 40 -12.53 16.34 -13.83
C ALA A 40 -10.99 16.42 -13.95
N ASP A 41 -10.44 17.55 -14.40
CA ASP A 41 -8.99 17.72 -14.50
C ASP A 41 -8.30 17.68 -13.13
N GLN A 42 -8.97 18.20 -12.09
CA GLN A 42 -8.47 18.12 -10.72
C GLN A 42 -8.53 16.69 -10.19
N ALA A 43 -9.61 15.95 -10.49
CA ALA A 43 -9.72 14.55 -10.12
C ALA A 43 -8.56 13.72 -10.68
N VAL A 44 -8.16 13.94 -11.95
CA VAL A 44 -6.99 13.26 -12.53
C VAL A 44 -5.71 13.59 -11.77
N ASN A 45 -5.49 14.86 -11.44
CA ASN A 45 -4.29 15.27 -10.71
C ASN A 45 -4.24 14.65 -9.31
N VAL A 46 -5.34 14.67 -8.56
CA VAL A 46 -5.45 14.07 -7.22
C VAL A 46 -5.30 12.55 -7.30
N LEU A 47 -5.85 11.90 -8.32
CA LEU A 47 -5.76 10.45 -8.48
C LEU A 47 -4.31 9.98 -8.65
N ARG A 48 -3.39 10.81 -9.14
CA ARG A 48 -1.96 10.44 -9.25
C ARG A 48 -1.30 10.22 -7.89
N ASP A 49 -1.86 10.76 -6.82
CA ASP A 49 -1.36 10.52 -5.46
C ASP A 49 -1.51 9.05 -5.03
N VAL A 50 -2.27 8.22 -5.78
CA VAL A 50 -2.34 6.77 -5.56
C VAL A 50 -1.09 6.02 -6.04
N GLU A 51 -0.31 6.59 -6.96
CA GLU A 51 0.81 5.89 -7.61
C GLU A 51 1.84 5.43 -6.58
N GLN A 52 2.28 6.34 -5.71
CA GLN A 52 3.31 6.05 -4.73
C GLN A 52 2.86 5.02 -3.67
N PRO A 53 1.70 5.17 -3.00
CA PRO A 53 1.26 4.17 -2.03
C PRO A 53 1.01 2.78 -2.65
N ILE A 54 0.54 2.70 -3.91
CA ILE A 54 0.36 1.41 -4.59
C ILE A 54 1.71 0.74 -4.90
N TYR A 55 2.69 1.50 -5.37
CA TYR A 55 4.05 0.99 -5.58
C TYR A 55 4.64 0.41 -4.29
N GLU A 56 4.50 1.15 -3.19
CA GLU A 56 5.03 0.76 -1.89
C GLU A 56 4.28 -0.45 -1.29
N ALA A 57 2.96 -0.48 -1.40
CA ALA A 57 2.15 -1.63 -0.98
C ALA A 57 2.55 -2.90 -1.75
N THR A 58 2.78 -2.80 -3.06
CA THR A 58 3.24 -3.92 -3.90
C THR A 58 4.64 -4.38 -3.47
N THR A 59 5.53 -3.45 -3.18
CA THR A 59 6.89 -3.75 -2.70
C THR A 59 6.85 -4.50 -1.36
N LEU A 60 6.02 -4.04 -0.41
CA LEU A 60 5.85 -4.69 0.89
C LEU A 60 5.23 -6.09 0.75
N LEU A 61 4.23 -6.25 -0.12
CA LEU A 61 3.62 -7.54 -0.42
C LEU A 61 4.65 -8.53 -0.98
N ASN A 62 5.46 -8.08 -1.94
CA ASN A 62 6.53 -8.88 -2.50
C ASN A 62 7.53 -9.31 -1.41
N ALA A 63 7.95 -8.37 -0.55
CA ALA A 63 8.88 -8.65 0.53
C ALA A 63 8.31 -9.66 1.55
N VAL A 64 7.05 -9.50 1.97
CA VAL A 64 6.42 -10.41 2.95
C VAL A 64 6.25 -11.82 2.37
N SER A 65 5.98 -11.93 1.06
CA SER A 65 5.86 -13.22 0.37
C SER A 65 7.16 -14.04 0.35
N LEU A 66 8.32 -13.39 0.54
CA LEU A 66 9.63 -14.03 0.58
C LEU A 66 10.00 -14.55 1.98
N VAL A 67 9.36 -14.07 3.04
CA VAL A 67 9.69 -14.44 4.44
C VAL A 67 9.53 -15.95 4.70
N PRO A 68 8.48 -16.65 4.23
CA PRO A 68 8.40 -18.11 4.41
C PRO A 68 9.58 -18.86 3.78
N ARG A 69 10.13 -18.35 2.66
CA ARG A 69 11.23 -18.98 1.93
C ARG A 69 12.58 -18.83 2.62
N SER A 70 12.74 -17.78 3.44
CA SER A 70 13.95 -17.52 4.24
C SER A 70 13.92 -18.16 5.64
N ARG A 71 12.82 -18.85 5.98
CA ARG A 71 12.72 -19.73 7.17
C ARG A 71 13.31 -21.12 6.93
N SER A 72 13.29 -21.60 5.69
CA SER A 72 13.73 -22.93 5.28
C SER A 72 15.16 -23.00 4.73
N ALA A 73 15.84 -21.84 4.67
CA ALA A 73 17.24 -21.70 4.24
C ALA A 73 18.12 -21.40 5.45
#